data_AF-A0A3B8PVD3-F1
#
_entry.id   AF-A0A3B8PVD3-F1
#
_cell.length_a   1.000
_cell.length_b   1.000
_cell.length_c   1.000
_cell.angle_alpha   90.00
_cell.angle_beta   90.00
_cell.angle_gamma   90.00
#
_symmetry.space_group_name_H-M   'P 1'
#
loop_
_entity.id
_entity.type
_entity.pdbx_description
1 polymer ?
#
loop_
_entity_poly.entity_id
_entity_poly.type
_entity_poly.pdbx_seq_one_letter_code
_entity_poly.pdbx_strand_id
1 'polypeptide(L)'
;AVDSDRVTLFVHRVGVNPHLRTSGRVLNRDMDPLPLSLDVHLLFSIWTNSPEDELTVLAWLMRELHLHPILDSATLNNDAAWEGDEVVQLIPEELSTEDMMRLWDALTPSYRLSVSYIARVVRIDPDTLNRLLPPVVASRFDYQEAVR
;
A
#
# COMPACT_ATOMS: atom_id res chain seq x y z
N ALA A 1 13.27 25.34 -20.06
CA ALA A 1 12.13 24.71 -19.36
C ALA A 1 11.93 25.51 -18.08
N VAL A 2 10.70 25.92 -17.75
CA VAL A 2 10.44 26.62 -16.48
C VAL A 2 10.86 25.66 -15.37
N ASP A 3 11.78 26.09 -14.53
CA ASP A 3 12.29 25.28 -13.44
C ASP A 3 11.26 25.30 -12.33
N SER A 4 10.24 24.46 -12.48
CA SER A 4 9.13 24.36 -11.55
C SER A 4 9.51 23.50 -10.38
N ASP A 5 9.26 24.02 -9.17
CA ASP A 5 9.28 23.26 -7.94
C ASP A 5 8.38 22.04 -8.09
N ARG A 6 8.93 20.86 -7.80
CA ARG A 6 8.22 19.60 -8.00
C ARG A 6 8.55 18.62 -6.89
N VAL A 7 7.56 17.78 -6.57
CA VAL A 7 7.71 16.65 -5.67
C VAL A 7 7.66 15.39 -6.52
N THR A 8 8.64 14.51 -6.37
CA THR A 8 8.64 13.19 -6.99
C THR A 8 8.29 12.12 -5.98
N LEU A 9 7.48 11.16 -6.41
CA LEU A 9 7.15 9.96 -5.67
C LEU A 9 7.91 8.78 -6.27
N PHE A 10 8.69 8.07 -5.45
CA PHE A 10 9.44 6.88 -5.86
C PHE A 10 9.06 5.68 -4.99
N VAL A 11 8.73 4.56 -5.63
CA VAL A 11 8.45 3.29 -4.94
C VAL A 11 9.74 2.50 -4.84
N HIS A 12 10.37 2.47 -3.65
CA HIS A 12 11.66 1.80 -3.49
C HIS A 12 11.54 0.35 -3.03
N ARG A 13 10.40 -0.04 -2.44
CA ARG A 13 10.16 -1.40 -1.98
C ARG A 13 8.67 -1.72 -1.95
N VAL A 14 8.32 -2.95 -2.32
CA VAL A 14 6.98 -3.51 -2.12
C VAL A 14 7.11 -4.81 -1.34
N GLY A 15 6.34 -4.93 -0.26
CA GLY A 15 6.28 -6.12 0.58
C GLY A 15 4.86 -6.66 0.67
N VAL A 16 4.71 -7.95 0.96
CA VAL A 16 3.39 -8.53 1.24
C VAL A 16 3.08 -8.33 2.72
N ASN A 17 1.94 -7.73 3.02
CA ASN A 17 1.50 -7.45 4.37
C ASN A 17 1.27 -8.77 5.14
N PRO A 18 2.01 -9.05 6.22
CA PRO A 18 1.90 -10.30 6.95
C PRO A 18 0.63 -10.41 7.80
N HIS A 19 0.06 -9.29 8.24
CA HIS A 19 -1.08 -9.27 9.17
C HIS A 19 -2.39 -9.65 8.48
N LEU A 20 -2.55 -9.27 7.21
CA LEU A 20 -3.76 -9.55 6.44
C LEU A 20 -3.76 -10.96 5.81
N ARG A 21 -2.62 -11.65 5.78
CA ARG A 21 -2.56 -13.05 5.30
C ARG A 21 -3.40 -14.01 6.16
N THR A 22 -3.36 -13.86 7.47
CA THR A 22 -4.10 -14.74 8.40
C THR A 22 -5.56 -14.31 8.54
N SER A 23 -5.81 -13.00 8.59
CA SER A 23 -7.16 -12.43 8.76
C SER A 23 -7.98 -12.49 7.47
N GLY A 24 -7.36 -12.48 6.29
CA GLY A 24 -8.05 -12.54 5.00
C GLY A 24 -8.98 -13.74 4.88
N ARG A 25 -8.59 -14.92 5.39
CA ARG A 25 -9.45 -16.12 5.41
C ARG A 25 -10.66 -16.01 6.33
N VAL A 26 -10.56 -15.20 7.38
CA VAL A 26 -11.65 -15.05 8.36
C VAL A 26 -12.67 -14.03 7.87
N LEU A 27 -12.19 -12.95 7.25
CA LEU A 27 -13.03 -11.86 6.72
C LEU A 27 -13.65 -12.23 5.36
N ASN A 28 -12.88 -12.90 4.49
CA ASN A 28 -13.29 -13.25 3.13
C ASN A 28 -13.30 -14.78 2.96
N ARG A 29 -14.17 -15.47 3.72
CA ARG A 29 -14.32 -16.94 3.66
C ARG A 29 -14.72 -17.47 2.29
N ASP A 30 -15.42 -16.65 1.52
CA ASP A 30 -16.00 -17.04 0.22
C ASP A 30 -15.06 -16.71 -0.96
N MET A 31 -13.92 -16.07 -0.71
CA MET A 31 -12.94 -15.69 -1.74
C MET A 31 -11.80 -16.71 -1.81
N ASP A 32 -11.69 -17.40 -2.94
CA ASP A 32 -10.57 -18.28 -3.27
C ASP A 32 -10.12 -18.05 -4.73
N PRO A 33 -8.90 -17.56 -4.98
CA PRO A 33 -7.85 -17.24 -4.00
C PRO A 33 -8.12 -15.94 -3.23
N LEU A 34 -7.42 -15.78 -2.10
CA LEU A 34 -7.49 -14.56 -1.29
C LEU A 34 -6.80 -13.38 -1.98
N PRO A 35 -7.28 -12.15 -1.75
CA PRO A 35 -6.62 -10.97 -2.27
C PRO A 35 -5.22 -10.80 -1.69
N LEU A 36 -4.30 -10.31 -2.51
CA LEU A 36 -2.92 -10.03 -2.11
C LEU A 36 -2.87 -8.64 -1.46
N SER A 37 -2.60 -8.60 -0.16
CA SER A 37 -2.38 -7.34 0.55
C SER A 37 -0.90 -6.96 0.56
N LEU A 38 -0.61 -5.73 0.15
CA LEU A 38 0.74 -5.18 0.01
C LEU A 38 0.95 -4.00 0.96
N ASP A 39 2.21 -3.88 1.39
CA ASP A 39 2.78 -2.69 2.00
C ASP A 39 3.75 -2.09 0.98
N VAL A 40 3.42 -0.89 0.50
CA VAL A 40 4.19 -0.19 -0.54
C VAL A 40 4.99 0.93 0.14
N HIS A 41 6.31 0.87 0.05
CA HIS A 41 7.20 1.86 0.64
C HIS A 41 7.51 2.95 -0.39
N LEU A 42 7.14 4.17 -0.02
CA LEU A 42 7.14 5.37 -0.83
C LEU A 42 8.20 6.33 -0.31
N LEU A 43 9.04 6.82 -1.20
CA LEU A 43 9.97 7.91 -0.95
C LEU A 43 9.48 9.15 -1.68
N PHE A 44 9.20 10.22 -0.94
CA PHE A 44 8.95 11.54 -1.50
C PHE A 44 10.27 12.31 -1.55
N SER A 45 10.59 12.90 -2.69
CA SER A 45 11.80 13.71 -2.87
C SER A 45 11.46 15.04 -3.51
N ILE A 46 12.09 16.10 -3.04
CA ILE A 46 11.75 17.47 -3.39
C ILE A 46 12.82 18.06 -4.31
N TRP A 47 12.35 18.74 -5.36
CA TRP A 47 13.17 19.34 -6.39
C TRP A 47 12.84 20.83 -6.46
N THR A 48 13.67 21.62 -5.81
CA THR A 48 13.62 23.09 -5.87
C THR A 48 15.05 23.63 -5.99
N ASN A 49 15.15 24.97 -6.10
CA ASN A 49 16.42 25.67 -6.26
C ASN A 49 16.98 26.27 -4.96
N SER A 50 16.19 26.31 -3.88
CA SER A 50 16.58 26.88 -2.59
C SER A 50 16.27 25.90 -1.45
N PRO A 51 17.18 25.71 -0.48
CA PRO A 51 16.92 24.87 0.70
C PRO A 51 15.71 25.32 1.53
N GLU A 52 15.41 26.62 1.56
CA GLU A 52 14.24 27.15 2.27
C GLU A 52 12.93 26.74 1.59
N ASP A 53 12.92 26.70 0.26
CA ASP A 53 11.80 26.23 -0.55
C ASP A 53 11.68 24.70 -0.43
N GLU A 54 12.79 23.96 -0.40
CA GLU A 54 12.78 22.51 -0.15
C GLU A 54 12.07 22.19 1.18
N LEU A 55 12.44 22.88 2.27
CA LEU A 55 11.83 22.68 3.59
C LEU A 55 10.37 23.14 3.64
N THR A 56 10.04 24.23 2.95
CA THR A 56 8.67 24.75 2.88
C THR A 56 7.76 23.75 2.16
N VAL A 57 8.17 23.27 0.99
CA VAL A 57 7.45 22.24 0.23
C VAL A 57 7.33 20.94 1.03
N LEU A 58 8.39 20.53 1.74
CA LEU A 58 8.34 19.35 2.61
C LEU A 58 7.30 19.51 3.72
N ALA A 59 7.29 20.67 4.38
CA ALA A 59 6.36 20.95 5.46
C ALA A 59 4.91 20.92 4.96
N TRP A 60 4.63 21.49 3.80
CA TRP A 60 3.31 21.43 3.16
C TRP A 60 2.92 20.00 2.81
N LEU A 61 3.81 19.23 2.20
CA LEU A 61 3.59 17.82 1.87
C LEU A 61 3.25 17.00 3.14
N MET A 62 4.09 17.10 4.17
CA MET A 62 3.89 16.35 5.41
C MET A 62 2.60 16.77 6.13
N ARG A 63 2.26 18.07 6.12
CA ARG A 63 1.00 18.56 6.66
C ARG A 63 -0.19 17.98 5.90
N GLU A 64 -0.15 17.97 4.58
CA GLU A 64 -1.24 17.47 3.75
C GLU A 64 -1.46 15.96 3.96
N LEU A 65 -0.37 15.19 3.95
CA LEU A 65 -0.40 13.74 4.24
C LEU A 65 -0.89 13.45 5.66
N HIS A 66 -0.60 14.33 6.61
CA HIS A 66 -1.08 14.20 7.98
C HIS A 66 -2.58 14.53 8.12
N LEU A 67 -3.09 15.48 7.33
CA LEU A 67 -4.52 15.83 7.30
C LEU A 67 -5.35 14.78 6.55
N HIS A 68 -4.78 14.18 5.52
CA HIS A 68 -5.42 13.18 4.67
C HIS A 68 -4.63 11.86 4.61
N PRO A 69 -4.44 11.16 5.75
CA PRO A 69 -3.65 9.93 5.79
C PRO A 69 -4.41 8.69 5.30
N ILE A 70 -5.71 8.84 5.04
CA ILE A 70 -6.60 7.78 4.60
C ILE A 70 -7.00 8.09 3.15
N LEU A 71 -6.65 7.19 2.25
CA LEU A 71 -7.03 7.25 0.84
C LEU A 71 -8.18 6.25 0.64
N ASP A 72 -9.38 6.78 0.44
CA ASP A 72 -10.58 6.01 0.14
C ASP A 72 -10.89 6.00 -1.37
N SER A 73 -11.93 5.28 -1.76
CA SER A 73 -12.40 5.22 -3.16
C SER A 73 -12.77 6.57 -3.77
N ALA A 74 -13.04 7.61 -2.96
CA ALA A 74 -13.29 8.96 -3.45
C ALA A 74 -11.99 9.69 -3.83
N THR A 75 -10.89 9.36 -3.15
CA THR A 75 -9.56 9.95 -3.38
C THR A 75 -8.75 9.15 -4.40
N LEU A 76 -8.93 7.83 -4.42
CA LEU A 76 -8.26 6.92 -5.35
C LEU A 76 -8.96 6.99 -6.72
N ASN A 77 -8.17 7.10 -7.79
CA ASN A 77 -8.71 7.22 -9.14
C ASN A 77 -9.47 5.95 -9.56
N ASN A 78 -10.59 6.12 -10.28
CA ASN A 78 -11.50 5.05 -10.69
C ASN A 78 -10.88 4.06 -11.71
N ASP A 79 -9.76 4.40 -12.33
CA ASP A 79 -9.11 3.55 -13.34
C ASP A 79 -8.64 2.19 -12.81
N ALA A 80 -8.38 2.08 -11.50
CA ALA A 80 -7.95 0.83 -10.88
C ALA A 80 -9.09 0.03 -10.21
N ALA A 81 -10.35 0.39 -10.50
CA ALA A 81 -11.55 -0.33 -10.08
C ALA A 81 -11.59 -0.66 -8.56
N TRP A 82 -11.21 0.31 -7.73
CA TRP A 82 -11.23 0.16 -6.27
C TRP A 82 -12.64 -0.12 -5.77
N GLU A 83 -12.77 -1.10 -4.88
CA GLU A 83 -14.05 -1.40 -4.24
C GLU A 83 -14.39 -0.33 -3.19
N GLY A 84 -15.69 -0.18 -2.90
CA GLY A 84 -16.18 0.90 -2.01
C GLY A 84 -15.70 0.79 -0.55
N ASP A 85 -15.26 -0.39 -0.13
CA ASP A 85 -14.71 -0.68 1.19
C ASP A 85 -13.17 -0.63 1.23
N GLU A 86 -12.50 -0.35 0.11
CA GLU A 86 -11.06 -0.28 0.06
C GLU A 86 -10.53 1.06 0.59
N VAL A 87 -9.60 0.91 1.52
CA VAL A 87 -9.00 2.02 2.24
C VAL A 87 -7.50 1.77 2.33
N VAL A 88 -6.71 2.66 1.73
CA VAL A 88 -5.25 2.66 1.81
C VAL A 88 -4.82 3.68 2.86
N GLN A 89 -3.95 3.26 3.79
CA GLN A 89 -3.45 4.15 4.83
C GLN A 89 -2.00 4.55 4.56
N LEU A 90 -1.72 5.85 4.56
CA LEU A 90 -0.39 6.42 4.52
C LEU A 90 0.14 6.64 5.94
N ILE A 91 1.32 6.09 6.23
CA ILE A 91 1.96 6.20 7.54
C ILE A 91 3.41 6.64 7.34
N PRO A 92 3.91 7.65 8.08
CA PRO A 92 5.32 7.99 8.06
C PRO A 92 6.20 6.78 8.40
N GLU A 93 7.28 6.60 7.65
CA GLU A 93 8.26 5.53 7.89
C GLU A 93 9.61 6.15 8.24
N GLU A 94 10.25 5.63 9.28
CA GLU A 94 11.64 5.92 9.56
C GLU A 94 12.54 5.03 8.71
N LEU A 95 13.19 5.63 7.72
CA LEU A 95 14.27 5.00 6.97
C LEU A 95 15.60 5.32 7.67
N SER A 96 16.46 4.32 7.84
CA SER A 96 17.77 4.55 8.45
C SER A 96 18.62 5.46 7.55
N THR A 97 19.52 6.24 8.15
CA THR A 97 20.44 7.11 7.40
C THR A 97 21.29 6.30 6.41
N GLU A 98 21.70 5.09 6.79
CA GLU A 98 22.49 4.21 5.93
C GLU A 98 21.68 3.74 4.70
N ASP A 99 20.42 3.31 4.91
CA ASP A 99 19.55 2.87 3.82
C ASP A 99 19.21 4.03 2.88
N MET A 100 18.98 5.22 3.43
CA MET A 100 18.75 6.43 2.65
C MET A 100 19.96 6.76 1.77
N MET A 101 21.18 6.71 2.34
CA MET A 101 22.42 6.93 1.58
C MET A 101 22.59 5.88 0.48
N ARG A 102 22.37 4.60 0.78
CA ARG A 102 22.44 3.52 -0.22
C ARG A 102 21.42 3.67 -1.34
N LEU A 103 20.21 4.12 -1.01
CA LEU A 103 19.15 4.37 -1.99
C LEU A 103 19.55 5.50 -2.95
N TRP A 104 20.13 6.58 -2.40
CA TRP A 104 20.61 7.71 -3.19
C TRP A 104 21.91 7.43 -3.94
N ASP A 105 22.78 6.55 -3.46
CA ASP A 105 23.98 6.12 -4.22
C ASP A 105 23.60 5.39 -5.53
N ALA A 106 22.46 4.70 -5.53
CA ALA A 106 21.95 4.02 -6.71
C ALA A 106 21.21 4.94 -7.70
N LEU A 107 20.78 6.13 -7.25
CA LEU A 107 20.00 7.09 -8.03
C LEU A 107 20.89 8.24 -8.48
N THR A 108 20.74 8.68 -9.74
CA THR A 108 21.35 9.93 -10.22
C THR A 108 20.21 10.90 -10.51
N PRO A 109 20.23 12.12 -9.96
CA PRO A 109 21.33 12.91 -9.37
C PRO A 109 21.48 12.78 -7.84
N SER A 110 22.42 13.55 -7.27
CA SER A 110 22.84 13.55 -5.86
C SER A 110 21.70 13.65 -4.84
N TYR A 111 21.96 13.13 -3.62
CA TYR A 111 21.10 13.16 -2.43
C TYR A 111 20.24 14.42 -2.32
N ARG A 112 18.92 14.23 -2.12
CA ARG A 112 17.94 15.29 -1.92
C ARG A 112 17.14 15.08 -0.65
N LEU A 113 16.61 16.20 -0.13
CA LEU A 113 15.66 16.17 0.97
C LEU A 113 14.48 15.26 0.63
N SER A 114 14.31 14.22 1.45
CA SER A 114 13.33 13.16 1.22
C SER A 114 12.70 12.68 2.52
N VAL A 115 11.48 12.17 2.42
CA VAL A 115 10.74 11.56 3.53
C VAL A 115 10.12 10.24 3.07
N SER A 116 10.16 9.22 3.93
CA SER A 116 9.58 7.91 3.65
C SER A 116 8.18 7.77 4.26
N TYR A 117 7.30 7.09 3.53
CA TYR A 117 5.96 6.71 3.96
C TYR A 117 5.67 5.29 3.51
N ILE A 118 4.82 4.59 4.24
CA ILE A 118 4.27 3.29 3.81
C ILE A 118 2.80 3.48 3.51
N ALA A 119 2.40 3.09 2.30
CA ALA A 119 1.01 2.85 1.94
C ALA A 119 0.67 1.40 2.30
N ARG A 120 -0.17 1.22 3.33
CA ARG A 120 -0.59 -0.09 3.81
C ARG A 120 -1.94 -0.49 3.25
N VAL A 121 -2.16 -1.81 3.19
CA VAL A 121 -3.43 -2.42 2.79
C VAL A 121 -3.75 -2.17 1.31
N VAL A 122 -2.72 -2.03 0.48
CA VAL A 122 -2.93 -2.00 -0.98
C VAL A 122 -3.31 -3.41 -1.42
N ARG A 123 -4.53 -3.59 -1.89
CA ARG A 123 -5.07 -4.90 -2.28
C ARG A 123 -4.93 -5.12 -3.78
N ILE A 124 -4.61 -6.34 -4.16
CA ILE A 124 -4.70 -6.83 -5.54
C ILE A 124 -5.61 -8.05 -5.50
N ASP A 125 -6.78 -7.89 -6.10
CA ASP A 125 -7.76 -8.97 -6.21
C ASP A 125 -7.40 -9.90 -7.38
N PRO A 126 -7.67 -11.20 -7.27
CA PRO A 126 -7.44 -12.15 -8.36
C PRO A 126 -8.51 -12.04 -9.45
N ASP A 127 -8.11 -12.25 -10.71
CA ASP A 127 -9.02 -12.26 -11.87
C ASP A 127 -10.17 -13.29 -11.74
N THR A 128 -9.97 -14.35 -10.95
CA THR A 128 -10.92 -15.45 -10.72
C THR A 128 -11.99 -15.10 -9.68
N LEU A 129 -12.72 -14.00 -9.86
CA LEU A 129 -13.98 -13.74 -9.16
C LEU A 129 -15.16 -14.47 -9.81
N ASN A 130 -14.93 -15.68 -10.31
CA ASN A 130 -15.92 -16.44 -11.07
C ASN A 130 -15.90 -17.93 -10.75
N ARG A 131 -16.15 -18.24 -9.47
CA ARG A 131 -16.92 -19.42 -9.11
C ARG A 131 -17.58 -19.20 -7.75
N LEU A 132 -18.71 -18.49 -7.76
CA LEU A 132 -19.74 -18.63 -6.73
C LEU A 132 -20.17 -20.11 -6.77
N LEU A 133 -19.43 -20.98 -6.09
CA LEU A 133 -19.94 -22.29 -5.74
C LEU A 133 -21.12 -22.02 -4.81
N PRO A 134 -22.29 -22.61 -5.07
CA PRO A 134 -23.44 -22.41 -4.20
C PRO A 134 -23.07 -22.81 -2.77
N PRO A 135 -23.56 -22.08 -1.75
CA PRO A 135 -23.24 -22.37 -0.36
C PRO A 135 -23.60 -23.83 -0.05
N VAL A 136 -22.79 -24.49 0.79
CA VAL A 136 -23.05 -25.87 1.20
C VAL A 136 -24.32 -25.88 2.07
N VAL A 137 -25.45 -26.25 1.45
CA VAL A 137 -26.76 -26.25 2.12
C VAL A 137 -27.02 -27.55 2.90
N ALA A 138 -26.14 -28.56 2.78
CA ALA A 138 -26.28 -29.82 3.48
C ALA A 138 -24.93 -30.50 3.75
N SER A 139 -24.64 -30.77 5.02
CA SER A 139 -23.59 -31.71 5.44
C SER A 139 -24.25 -33.04 5.83
N ARG A 140 -23.96 -34.13 5.11
CA ARG A 140 -24.31 -35.49 5.55
C ARG A 140 -23.12 -36.07 6.30
N PHE A 141 -23.25 -36.19 7.61
CA PHE A 141 -22.32 -36.95 8.43
C PHE A 141 -22.79 -38.39 8.47
N ASP A 142 -22.02 -39.31 7.91
CA ASP A 142 -22.25 -40.74 8.06
C ASP A 142 -21.30 -41.27 9.14
N TYR A 143 -21.85 -41.87 10.19
CA TYR A 143 -21.11 -42.45 11.30
C TYR A 143 -21.17 -43.96 11.16
N GLN A 144 -20.04 -44.59 10.86
CA GLN A 144 -19.92 -46.04 10.94
C GLN A 144 -19.17 -46.40 12.22
N GLU A 145 -19.89 -47.09 13.11
CA GLU A 145 -19.31 -47.66 14.32
C GLU A 145 -18.37 -48.78 13.91
N ALA A 146 -17.08 -48.63 14.23
CA ALA A 146 -16.09 -49.68 14.01
C ALA A 146 -16.42 -50.86 14.93
N VAL A 147 -17.05 -51.89 14.37
CA VAL A 147 -17.33 -53.15 15.07
C VAL A 147 -15.99 -53.79 15.45
N ARG A 148 -15.79 -53.99 16.74
CA ARG A 148 -14.61 -54.61 17.35
C ARG A 148 -14.69 -56.13 17.33
#